data_AF-A0A0G4MPN7-F1
#
_entry.id   AF-A0A0G4MPN7-F1
#
_cell.length_a   1.000
_cell.length_b   1.000
_cell.length_c   1.000
_cell.angle_alpha   90.00
_cell.angle_beta   90.00
_cell.angle_gamma   90.00
#
_symmetry.space_group_name_H-M   'P 1'
#
loop_
_entity.id
_entity.type
_entity.pdbx_description
1 polymer ?
#
loop_
_entity_poly.entity_id
_entity_poly.type
_entity_poly.pdbx_seq_one_letter_code
_entity_poly.pdbx_strand_id
1 'polypeptide(L)'
;MSKQERNAAQSAAPDDDEPDEWDKRIFSTGCAGGLLRDLGAPHPLTVADENMKLTDCYFEKKDWRKCTEEMATFKKCWKLQGNDQRTSSKDA
;
A
#
# COMPACT_ATOMS: atom_id res chain seq x y z
N MET A 1 -2.09 -5.45 -47.82
CA MET A 1 -1.74 -6.62 -47.00
C MET A 1 -0.23 -6.80 -47.03
N SER A 2 0.48 -6.33 -46.01
CA SER A 2 1.72 -6.94 -45.52
C SER A 2 1.92 -6.52 -44.07
N LYS A 3 2.32 -7.51 -43.30
CA LYS A 3 2.09 -7.71 -41.88
C LYS A 3 3.30 -7.15 -41.12
N GLN A 4 3.06 -6.60 -39.93
CA GLN A 4 4.06 -6.30 -38.89
C GLN A 4 4.91 -5.04 -39.07
N GLU A 5 4.34 -3.89 -38.74
CA GLU A 5 5.07 -2.87 -37.97
C GLU A 5 4.28 -2.63 -36.68
N ARG A 6 4.20 -3.68 -35.86
CA ARG A 6 3.63 -3.62 -34.51
C ARG A 6 4.67 -2.98 -33.60
N ASN A 7 4.38 -1.75 -33.21
CA ASN A 7 4.54 -1.27 -31.84
C ASN A 7 5.91 -1.59 -31.21
N ALA A 8 6.95 -0.90 -31.66
CA ALA A 8 8.25 -0.82 -30.98
C ALA A 8 8.37 0.49 -30.18
N ALA A 9 7.26 1.01 -29.64
CA ALA A 9 7.22 2.30 -28.95
C ALA A 9 6.58 2.23 -27.55
N GLN A 10 6.52 1.05 -26.93
CA GLN A 10 5.97 0.90 -25.58
C GLN A 10 6.76 -0.12 -24.79
N SER A 11 7.88 0.34 -24.23
CA SER A 11 8.46 -0.12 -22.96
C SER A 11 9.66 0.79 -22.66
N ALA A 12 9.44 2.11 -22.62
CA ALA A 12 10.27 2.90 -21.73
C ALA A 12 9.88 2.43 -20.33
N ALA A 13 10.73 1.63 -19.69
CA ALA A 13 10.58 1.33 -18.28
C ALA A 13 10.56 2.68 -17.56
N PRO A 14 9.42 3.11 -16.98
CA PRO A 14 9.44 4.26 -16.10
C PRO A 14 10.33 3.90 -14.91
N ASP A 15 11.16 4.87 -14.54
CA ASP A 15 12.07 4.86 -13.40
C ASP A 15 11.44 4.15 -12.17
N ASP A 16 12.08 3.07 -11.72
CA ASP A 16 11.64 2.11 -10.69
C ASP A 16 11.64 2.70 -9.26
N ASP A 17 11.96 4.00 -9.12
CA ASP A 17 12.04 4.73 -7.85
C ASP A 17 10.80 5.61 -7.56
N GLU A 18 9.81 5.66 -8.45
CA GLU A 18 8.55 6.40 -8.22
C GLU A 18 7.44 5.46 -7.70
N PRO A 19 6.83 5.72 -6.53
CA PRO A 19 5.70 4.93 -6.04
C PRO A 19 4.57 4.88 -7.07
N ASP A 20 4.03 3.69 -7.32
CA ASP A 20 2.94 3.51 -8.27
C ASP A 20 1.65 4.21 -7.78
N GLU A 21 0.62 4.27 -8.63
CA GLU A 21 -0.64 4.93 -8.24
C GLU A 21 -1.32 4.29 -7.01
N TRP A 22 -1.12 3.00 -6.78
CA TRP A 22 -1.69 2.29 -5.65
C TRP A 22 -0.90 2.61 -4.37
N ASP A 23 0.42 2.55 -4.42
CA ASP A 23 1.33 2.90 -3.34
C ASP A 23 1.15 4.36 -2.91
N LYS A 24 1.03 5.30 -3.86
CA LYS A 24 0.72 6.71 -3.58
C LYS A 24 -0.56 6.87 -2.76
N ARG A 25 -1.62 6.13 -3.12
CA ARG A 25 -2.90 6.18 -2.39
C ARG A 25 -2.75 5.55 -1.02
N ILE A 26 -1.98 4.47 -0.92
CA ILE A 26 -1.77 3.73 0.32
C ILE A 26 -0.90 4.50 1.31
N PHE A 27 0.18 5.14 0.87
CA PHE A 27 0.98 6.04 1.71
C PHE A 27 0.18 7.26 2.16
N SER A 28 -0.71 7.78 1.30
CA SER A 28 -1.60 8.89 1.69
C SER A 28 -2.59 8.55 2.81
N THR A 29 -2.83 7.27 3.11
CA THR A 29 -3.75 6.87 4.18
C THR A 29 -3.09 6.90 5.56
N GLY A 30 -1.76 7.04 5.64
CA GLY A 30 -1.01 6.98 6.90
C GLY A 30 -1.04 5.60 7.58
N CYS A 31 -1.41 4.54 6.86
CA CYS A 31 -1.49 3.16 7.36
C CYS A 31 -0.59 2.18 6.62
N ALA A 32 0.17 2.65 5.63
CA ALA A 32 1.31 1.93 5.10
C ALA A 32 2.58 2.48 5.72
N GLY A 33 3.41 1.56 6.21
CA GLY A 33 4.69 1.86 6.82
C GLY A 33 5.53 2.75 5.92
N GLY A 34 6.09 3.80 6.50
CA GLY A 34 7.03 4.68 5.82
C GLY A 34 8.37 4.65 6.55
N LEU A 35 9.42 4.21 5.85
CA LEU A 35 10.79 4.54 6.22
C LEU A 35 11.02 6.01 5.86
N LEU A 36 10.86 6.91 6.82
CA LEU A 36 11.64 8.15 6.73
C LEU A 36 13.09 7.73 6.96
N ARG A 37 13.85 7.56 5.86
CA ARG A 37 15.32 7.56 5.89
C ARG A 37 15.78 8.97 6.26
N ASP A 38 15.56 9.37 7.51
CA ASP A 38 16.31 10.44 8.14
C ASP A 38 16.93 9.91 9.43
N LEU A 39 18.26 9.93 9.39
CA LEU A 39 19.18 9.48 10.41
C LEU A 39 18.91 10.23 11.73
N GLY A 40 18.37 9.53 12.74
CA GLY A 40 18.55 9.94 14.15
C GLY A 40 17.31 10.35 14.94
N ALA A 41 16.14 9.73 14.74
CA ALA A 41 15.05 9.85 15.71
C ALA A 41 15.33 8.96 16.96
N PRO A 42 15.41 9.53 18.18
CA PRO A 42 15.86 8.84 19.39
C PRO A 42 14.75 8.07 20.14
N HIS A 43 13.62 7.76 19.49
CA HIS A 43 12.53 6.97 20.09
C HIS A 43 11.97 5.96 19.07
N PRO A 44 11.75 4.68 19.46
CA PRO A 44 11.13 3.69 18.59
C PRO A 44 9.62 3.97 18.52
N LEU A 45 9.18 4.75 17.53
CA LEU A 45 7.79 5.14 17.38
C LEU A 45 7.16 4.45 16.16
N THR A 46 6.20 3.60 16.50
CA THR A 46 5.34 2.71 15.71
C THR A 46 4.44 3.46 14.72
N VAL A 47 4.98 3.88 13.58
CA VAL A 47 4.18 4.46 12.48
C VAL A 47 3.72 3.35 11.53
N ALA A 48 2.60 2.71 11.91
CA ALA A 48 1.64 1.93 11.11
C ALA A 48 2.13 1.08 9.90
N ASP A 49 2.85 -0.02 10.16
CA ASP A 49 3.10 -1.12 9.20
C ASP A 49 1.87 -2.00 8.93
N GLU A 50 0.67 -1.55 9.29
CA GLU A 50 -0.50 -2.43 9.37
C GLU A 50 -0.99 -2.88 7.99
N ASN A 51 -0.83 -2.04 6.96
CA ASN A 51 -1.08 -2.47 5.59
C ASN A 51 0.00 -3.43 5.08
N MET A 52 1.27 -3.23 5.46
CA MET A 52 2.36 -4.15 5.09
C MET A 52 2.11 -5.54 5.68
N LYS A 53 1.82 -5.66 6.98
CA LYS A 53 1.52 -6.95 7.64
C LYS A 53 0.32 -7.66 7.02
N LEU A 54 -0.73 -6.91 6.66
CA LEU A 54 -1.89 -7.46 5.98
C LEU A 54 -1.52 -8.00 4.59
N THR A 55 -0.73 -7.23 3.86
CA THR A 55 -0.25 -7.57 2.52
C THR A 55 0.67 -8.79 2.58
N ASP A 56 1.62 -8.84 3.52
CA ASP A 56 2.52 -9.95 3.78
C ASP A 56 1.76 -11.23 4.10
N CYS A 57 0.77 -11.16 5.01
CA CYS A 57 -0.07 -12.31 5.34
C CYS A 57 -0.80 -12.86 4.10
N TYR A 58 -1.30 -11.99 3.22
CA TYR A 58 -1.88 -12.43 1.95
C TYR A 58 -0.82 -13.02 1.02
N PHE A 59 0.38 -12.46 0.94
CA PHE A 59 1.44 -13.00 0.09
C PHE A 59 1.86 -14.40 0.51
N GLU A 60 1.93 -14.67 1.81
CA GLU A 60 2.25 -15.99 2.38
C GLU A 60 1.10 -16.99 2.22
N LYS A 61 -0.12 -16.61 2.65
CA LYS A 61 -1.25 -17.54 2.74
C LYS A 61 -2.10 -17.61 1.46
N LYS A 62 -1.96 -16.61 0.58
CA LYS A 62 -2.78 -16.36 -0.62
C LYS A 62 -4.29 -16.34 -0.34
N ASP A 63 -4.69 -16.02 0.89
CA ASP A 63 -6.08 -16.00 1.34
C ASP A 63 -6.29 -14.95 2.44
N TRP A 64 -6.96 -13.86 2.10
CA TRP A 64 -7.25 -12.75 3.01
C TRP A 64 -8.14 -13.17 4.19
N ARG A 65 -8.91 -14.26 4.07
CA ARG A 65 -9.76 -14.77 5.16
C ARG A 65 -8.95 -15.36 6.31
N LYS A 66 -7.68 -15.69 6.08
CA LYS A 66 -6.75 -16.19 7.09
C LYS A 66 -5.90 -15.09 7.73
N CYS A 67 -6.16 -13.83 7.36
CA CYS A 67 -5.43 -12.64 7.81
C CYS A 67 -6.33 -11.72 8.64
N THR A 68 -7.25 -12.30 9.43
CA THR A 68 -8.27 -11.54 10.16
C THR A 68 -7.70 -10.62 11.22
N GLU A 69 -6.56 -10.97 11.81
CA GLU A 69 -5.89 -10.19 12.84
C GLU A 69 -5.22 -8.95 12.24
N GLU A 70 -4.49 -9.13 11.16
CA GLU A 70 -3.83 -8.08 10.39
C GLU A 70 -4.89 -7.14 9.77
N MET A 71 -6.01 -7.70 9.29
CA MET A 71 -7.16 -6.94 8.81
C MET A 71 -7.79 -6.07 9.90
N ALA A 72 -7.95 -6.61 11.11
CA ALA A 72 -8.51 -5.87 12.24
C ALA A 72 -7.60 -4.71 12.65
N THR A 73 -6.28 -4.92 12.58
CA THR A 73 -5.30 -3.90 12.96
C THR A 73 -5.20 -2.80 11.89
N PHE A 74 -5.23 -3.17 10.60
CA PHE A 74 -5.36 -2.21 9.51
C PHE A 74 -6.63 -1.36 9.63
N LYS A 75 -7.79 -1.98 9.91
CA LYS A 75 -9.06 -1.25 10.13
C LYS A 75 -9.00 -0.29 11.31
N LYS A 76 -8.29 -0.63 12.39
CA LYS A 76 -8.08 0.29 13.52
C LYS A 76 -7.28 1.51 13.09
N CYS A 77 -6.15 1.31 12.38
CA CYS A 77 -5.39 2.43 11.81
C CYS A 77 -6.26 3.28 10.89
N TRP A 78 -7.02 2.63 10.01
CA TRP A 78 -7.90 3.29 9.04
C TRP A 78 -8.91 4.23 9.71
N LYS A 79 -9.55 3.78 10.79
CA LYS A 79 -10.48 4.60 11.60
C LYS A 79 -9.77 5.74 12.33
N LEU A 80 -8.60 5.48 12.93
CA LEU A 80 -7.82 6.51 13.63
C LEU A 80 -7.35 7.63 12.69
N GLN A 81 -6.95 7.29 11.48
CA GLN A 81 -6.55 8.24 10.44
C GLN A 81 -7.75 8.93 9.75
N GLY A 82 -8.98 8.63 10.18
CA GLY A 82 -10.19 9.25 9.64
C GLY A 82 -10.47 8.90 8.16
N ASN A 83 -9.90 7.80 7.66
CA ASN A 83 -9.96 7.45 6.24
C ASN A 83 -11.38 7.08 5.77
N ASP A 84 -12.29 6.73 6.68
CA ASP A 84 -13.70 6.47 6.35
C ASP A 84 -14.37 7.69 5.70
N GLN A 85 -14.08 8.89 6.20
CA GLN A 85 -14.60 10.14 5.64
C GLN A 85 -13.96 10.46 4.28
N ARG A 86 -12.66 10.18 4.13
CA ARG A 86 -11.91 10.42 2.89
C ARG A 86 -12.36 9.52 1.74
N THR A 87 -12.79 8.30 2.05
CA THR A 87 -13.09 7.26 1.05
C THR A 87 -14.58 7.01 0.85
N SER A 88 -15.46 7.76 1.53
CA SER A 88 -16.91 7.49 1.56
C SER A 88 -17.25 6.05 1.96
N SER A 89 -16.34 5.38 2.67
CA SER A 89 -16.53 4.00 3.12
C SER A 89 -17.45 4.02 4.35
N LYS A 90 -18.69 3.58 4.19
CA LYS A 90 -19.58 3.30 5.34
C LYS A 90 -19.35 1.86 5.78
N ASP A 91 -19.21 1.64 7.09
CA ASP A 91 -19.35 0.30 7.68
C ASP A 91 -20.69 -0.28 7.18
N ALA A 92 -20.65 -1.43 6.50
CA ALA A 92 -21.81 -2.13 5.96
C ALA A 92 -22.52 -2.96 7.03
#